data_AF-A0A151RDH7-F1
#
_entry.id   AF-A0A151RDH7-F1
#
_cell.length_a   1.000
_cell.length_b   1.000
_cell.length_c   1.000
_cell.angle_alpha   90.00
_cell.angle_beta   90.00
_cell.angle_gamma   90.00
#
_symmetry.space_group_name_H-M   'P 1'
#
loop_
_entity.id
_entity.type
_entity.pdbx_description
1 polymer ?
#
loop_
_entity_poly.entity_id
_entity_poly.type
_entity_poly.pdbx_seq_one_letter_code
_entity_poly.pdbx_strand_id
1 'polypeptide(L)'
;MAAKVLQTGYYWPTLKEDYAEFVKRCVQCQKHGNLIHAWTAELHSISSPWPFSLWGIDVLGPFPVAKGQVKFLLVAMDYFTKWIEAEPLAYISATNVQKFVWKNIITRPQSTTKETPFRLAYDADAMIPVEVGESSFRQKHFHEESNDNSLRAELDVLDEVRERTQLVAEACKQWMSRRFNSNLKPRSFHEGDLVWRATGSARRNSSEGKLSANWDGPFRVRHGLHNGAYKLEELSGKVIPRTWSSTHLKTYYS
;
A
#
# COMPACT_ATOMS: atom_id res chain seq x y z
N MET A 1 -28.59 20.42 12.60
CA MET A 1 -28.91 21.60 13.44
C MET A 1 -29.80 22.59 12.70
N ALA A 2 -29.56 22.88 11.40
CA ALA A 2 -30.51 23.67 10.58
C ALA A 2 -31.96 23.15 10.66
N ALA A 3 -32.18 21.83 10.58
CA ALA A 3 -33.50 21.23 10.80
C ALA A 3 -34.10 21.52 12.19
N LYS A 4 -33.28 21.63 13.24
CA LYS A 4 -33.74 21.99 14.59
C LYS A 4 -34.15 23.46 14.67
N VAL A 5 -33.39 24.35 14.03
CA VAL A 5 -33.70 25.79 13.94
C VAL A 5 -35.03 26.00 13.20
N LEU A 6 -35.24 25.26 12.11
CA LEU A 6 -36.51 25.23 11.39
C LEU A 6 -37.66 24.68 12.25
N GLN A 7 -37.44 23.60 13.02
CA GLN A 7 -38.43 23.04 13.92
C GLN A 7 -38.84 24.01 15.04
N THR A 8 -37.95 24.92 15.45
CA THR A 8 -38.25 25.99 16.40
C THR A 8 -38.91 27.23 15.76
N GLY A 9 -39.20 27.20 14.46
CA GLY A 9 -39.93 28.26 13.74
C GLY A 9 -39.06 29.39 13.17
N TYR A 10 -37.72 29.30 13.25
CA TYR A 10 -36.82 30.30 12.67
C TYR A 10 -36.40 29.90 11.25
N TYR A 11 -36.48 30.84 10.32
CA TYR A 11 -36.09 30.66 8.92
C TYR A 11 -35.49 31.94 8.35
N TRP A 12 -34.46 31.78 7.52
CA TRP A 12 -33.97 32.81 6.61
C TRP A 12 -33.34 32.15 5.37
N PRO A 13 -33.25 32.86 4.22
CA PRO A 13 -32.86 32.23 2.95
C PRO A 13 -31.48 31.57 2.96
N THR A 14 -30.51 32.13 3.69
CA THR A 14 -29.12 31.66 3.79
C THR A 14 -28.87 30.74 4.99
N LEU A 15 -29.93 30.22 5.64
CA LEU A 15 -29.81 29.42 6.86
C LEU A 15 -28.82 28.24 6.73
N LYS A 16 -28.77 27.59 5.57
CA LYS A 16 -27.86 26.44 5.37
C LYS A 16 -26.42 26.90 5.23
N GLU A 17 -26.18 27.98 4.49
CA GLU A 17 -24.88 28.59 4.25
C GLU A 17 -24.31 29.14 5.56
N ASP A 18 -25.08 29.93 6.28
CA ASP A 18 -24.68 30.55 7.54
C ASP A 18 -24.39 29.48 8.61
N TYR A 19 -25.21 28.42 8.65
CA TYR A 19 -24.94 27.27 9.52
C TYR A 19 -23.65 26.55 9.15
N ALA A 20 -23.41 26.32 7.86
CA ALA A 20 -22.21 25.66 7.39
C ALA A 20 -20.96 26.50 7.72
N GLU A 21 -21.02 27.81 7.51
CA GLU A 21 -19.95 28.75 7.85
C GLU A 21 -19.70 28.80 9.37
N PHE A 22 -20.76 28.85 10.16
CA PHE A 22 -20.68 28.82 11.63
C PHE A 22 -19.99 27.55 12.14
N VAL A 23 -20.41 26.37 11.68
CA VAL A 23 -19.78 25.10 12.09
C VAL A 23 -18.35 25.00 11.59
N LYS A 24 -18.07 25.51 10.38
CA LYS A 24 -16.73 25.53 9.79
C LYS A 24 -15.76 26.37 10.63
N ARG A 25 -16.20 27.51 11.17
CA ARG A 25 -15.41 28.38 12.06
C ARG A 25 -15.34 27.90 13.51
N CYS A 26 -16.28 27.07 13.97
CA CYS A 26 -16.29 26.59 15.35
C CYS A 26 -15.00 25.83 15.71
N VAL A 27 -14.19 26.43 16.59
CA VAL A 27 -12.88 25.89 17.01
C VAL A 27 -13.02 24.48 17.60
N GLN A 28 -14.03 24.24 18.44
CA GLN A 28 -14.22 22.92 19.06
C GLN A 28 -14.59 21.84 18.04
N CYS A 29 -15.44 22.17 17.06
CA CYS A 29 -15.77 21.28 15.95
C CYS A 29 -14.54 20.97 15.10
N GLN A 30 -13.72 21.98 14.81
CA GLN A 30 -12.48 21.78 14.07
C GLN A 30 -11.49 20.90 14.86
N LYS A 31 -11.29 21.17 16.15
CA LYS A 31 -10.33 20.44 17.02
C LYS A 31 -10.66 18.95 17.17
N HIS A 32 -11.95 18.62 17.29
CA HIS A 32 -12.43 17.25 17.51
C HIS A 32 -12.91 16.55 16.23
N GLY A 33 -12.92 17.25 15.10
CA GLY A 33 -13.29 16.66 13.81
C GLY A 33 -12.44 15.44 13.47
N ASN A 34 -12.99 14.56 12.63
CA ASN A 34 -12.33 13.33 12.24
C ASN A 34 -10.96 13.58 11.59
N LEU A 35 -10.06 12.61 11.74
CA LEU A 35 -8.80 12.60 10.98
C LEU A 35 -9.11 12.39 9.49
N ILE A 36 -8.36 13.09 8.65
CA ILE A 36 -8.53 13.01 7.20
C ILE A 36 -7.65 11.87 6.69
N HIS A 37 -8.26 10.73 6.36
CA HIS A 37 -7.58 9.57 5.79
C HIS A 37 -7.53 9.59 4.25
N ALA A 38 -7.48 10.78 3.66
CA ALA A 38 -7.41 10.96 2.22
C ALA A 38 -5.97 11.21 1.77
N TRP A 39 -5.54 10.43 0.77
CA TRP A 39 -4.25 10.54 0.12
C TRP A 39 -4.09 11.89 -0.59
N THR A 40 -2.86 12.38 -0.62
CA THR A 40 -2.51 13.71 -1.15
C THR A 40 -1.66 13.62 -2.43
N ALA A 41 -1.25 12.42 -2.82
CA ALA A 41 -0.42 12.16 -3.98
C ALA A 41 -0.92 10.90 -4.70
N GLU A 42 -0.75 10.88 -6.02
CA GLU A 42 -1.14 9.75 -6.87
C GLU A 42 -0.33 8.50 -6.54
N LEU A 43 -0.95 7.34 -6.78
CA LEU A 43 -0.25 6.08 -6.68
C LEU A 43 0.70 5.90 -7.86
N HIS A 44 2.00 5.93 -7.60
CA HIS A 44 3.00 5.51 -8.56
C HIS A 44 3.12 3.99 -8.55
N SER A 45 2.73 3.34 -9.66
CA SER A 45 2.87 1.89 -9.78
C SER A 45 4.33 1.52 -10.03
N ILE A 46 4.81 0.52 -9.30
CA ILE A 46 6.09 -0.12 -9.62
C ILE A 46 5.88 -0.94 -10.90
N SER A 47 6.64 -0.61 -11.94
CA SER A 47 6.68 -1.39 -13.17
C SER A 47 7.73 -2.50 -13.06
N SER A 48 7.34 -3.70 -13.46
CA SER A 48 8.18 -4.89 -13.54
C SER A 48 7.95 -5.41 -14.95
N PRO A 49 9.00 -5.66 -15.76
CA PRO A 49 8.79 -5.94 -17.18
C PRO A 49 8.33 -7.39 -17.48
N TRP A 50 8.58 -8.34 -16.58
CA TRP A 50 8.15 -9.75 -16.70
C TRP A 50 8.06 -10.39 -15.30
N PRO A 51 7.41 -11.55 -15.14
CA PRO A 51 7.34 -12.26 -13.86
C PRO A 51 8.72 -12.48 -13.24
N PHE A 52 8.85 -12.26 -11.93
CA PHE A 52 10.07 -12.48 -11.15
C PHE A 52 11.29 -11.61 -11.52
N SER A 53 11.16 -10.64 -12.42
CA SER A 53 12.21 -9.61 -12.60
C SER A 53 12.38 -8.72 -11.37
N LEU A 54 11.27 -8.49 -10.66
CA LEU A 54 11.26 -7.89 -9.34
C LEU A 54 10.27 -8.64 -8.45
N TRP A 55 10.75 -9.14 -7.33
CA TRP A 55 9.95 -9.83 -6.32
C TRP A 55 10.53 -9.53 -4.93
N GLY A 56 9.71 -9.63 -3.90
CA GLY A 56 10.09 -9.32 -2.53
C GLY A 56 9.63 -10.42 -1.58
N ILE A 57 10.43 -10.66 -0.54
CA ILE A 57 10.07 -11.54 0.58
C ILE A 57 10.14 -10.71 1.86
N ASP A 58 9.14 -10.84 2.72
CA ASP A 58 9.10 -10.19 4.02
C ASP A 58 8.60 -11.15 5.12
N VAL A 59 8.94 -10.85 6.37
CA VAL A 59 8.48 -11.59 7.55
C VAL A 59 7.69 -10.67 8.46
N LEU A 60 6.44 -11.02 8.70
CA LEU A 60 5.55 -10.28 9.59
C LEU A 60 5.45 -10.98 10.95
N GLY A 61 5.35 -10.19 12.02
CA GLY A 61 5.12 -10.66 13.38
C GLY A 61 6.05 -10.01 14.43
N PRO A 62 6.04 -10.53 15.67
CA PRO A 62 5.30 -11.71 16.13
C PRO A 62 3.79 -11.45 16.31
N PHE A 63 2.97 -12.41 15.89
CA PHE A 63 1.52 -12.46 16.10
C PHE A 63 1.16 -13.29 17.35
N PRO A 64 -0.09 -13.20 17.85
CA PRO A 64 -0.59 -14.14 18.84
C PRO A 64 -0.38 -15.58 18.39
N VAL A 65 0.13 -16.41 19.31
CA VAL A 65 0.54 -17.78 18.99
C VAL A 65 -0.68 -18.61 18.57
N ALA A 66 -0.63 -19.16 17.35
CA ALA A 66 -1.64 -20.06 16.85
C ALA A 66 -1.23 -21.54 17.05
N LYS A 67 -2.11 -22.46 16.64
CA LYS A 67 -1.86 -23.90 16.71
C LYS A 67 -0.53 -24.24 16.00
N GLY A 68 0.32 -25.03 16.68
CA GLY A 68 1.66 -25.36 16.17
C GLY A 68 2.74 -24.33 16.52
N GLN A 69 2.49 -23.46 17.50
CA GLN A 69 3.42 -22.41 17.95
C GLN A 69 3.83 -21.41 16.85
N VAL A 70 3.06 -21.33 15.77
CA VAL A 70 3.30 -20.37 14.69
C VAL A 70 2.95 -18.96 15.15
N LYS A 71 3.88 -18.04 14.92
CA LYS A 71 3.78 -16.63 15.34
C LYS A 71 4.36 -15.65 14.33
N PHE A 72 4.94 -16.13 13.23
CA PHE A 72 5.42 -15.31 12.13
C PHE A 72 4.69 -15.69 10.85
N LEU A 73 4.63 -14.75 9.91
CA LEU A 73 4.12 -14.99 8.55
C LEU A 73 5.21 -14.61 7.56
N LEU A 74 5.74 -15.59 6.83
CA LEU A 74 6.65 -15.36 5.72
C LEU A 74 5.80 -15.11 4.47
N VAL A 75 6.01 -13.99 3.79
CA VAL A 75 5.24 -13.58 2.62
C VAL A 75 6.20 -13.31 1.48
N ALA A 76 5.90 -13.82 0.28
CA ALA A 76 6.57 -13.43 -0.94
C ALA A 76 5.58 -12.89 -1.97
N MET A 77 6.00 -11.88 -2.72
CA MET A 77 5.19 -11.23 -3.74
C MET A 77 6.01 -11.01 -5.01
N ASP A 78 5.47 -11.43 -6.14
CA ASP A 78 5.95 -11.04 -7.47
C ASP A 78 5.35 -9.66 -7.84
N TYR A 79 6.20 -8.66 -8.14
CA TYR A 79 5.72 -7.31 -8.41
C TYR A 79 5.02 -7.17 -9.77
N PHE A 80 5.27 -8.10 -10.70
CA PHE A 80 4.62 -8.11 -12.01
C PHE A 80 3.16 -8.55 -11.91
N THR A 81 2.93 -9.81 -11.51
CA THR A 81 1.59 -10.41 -11.40
C THR A 81 0.83 -10.00 -10.14
N LYS A 82 1.52 -9.43 -9.14
CA LYS A 82 0.99 -9.23 -7.77
C LYS A 82 0.54 -10.54 -7.12
N TRP A 83 1.06 -11.67 -7.59
CA TRP A 83 0.84 -12.97 -6.96
C TRP A 83 1.56 -13.02 -5.61
N ILE A 84 0.88 -13.56 -4.61
CA ILE A 84 1.32 -13.60 -3.22
C ILE A 84 1.25 -15.03 -2.72
N GLU A 85 2.32 -15.47 -2.07
CA GLU A 85 2.35 -16.70 -1.28
C GLU A 85 2.73 -16.37 0.15
N ALA A 86 2.11 -17.08 1.09
CA ALA A 86 2.35 -16.86 2.51
C ALA A 86 2.35 -18.17 3.29
N GLU A 87 3.32 -18.33 4.19
CA GLU A 87 3.44 -19.51 5.06
C GLU A 87 3.64 -19.09 6.52
N PRO A 88 2.85 -19.63 7.46
CA PRO A 88 3.03 -19.36 8.88
C PRO A 88 4.25 -20.12 9.43
N LEU A 89 5.08 -19.45 10.22
CA LEU A 89 6.29 -20.01 10.82
C LEU A 89 6.28 -19.90 12.35
N ALA A 90 6.78 -20.95 13.02
CA ALA A 90 7.05 -20.94 14.46
C ALA A 90 8.32 -20.15 14.82
N TYR A 91 9.35 -20.27 13.98
CA TYR A 91 10.61 -19.55 14.11
C TYR A 91 11.17 -19.17 12.73
N ILE A 92 11.86 -18.03 12.69
CA ILE A 92 12.52 -17.53 11.49
C ILE A 92 13.86 -18.24 11.37
N SER A 93 14.03 -19.07 10.35
CA SER A 93 15.30 -19.75 10.05
C SER A 93 15.54 -19.79 8.55
N ALA A 94 16.82 -19.80 8.14
CA ALA A 94 17.20 -19.89 6.74
C ALA A 94 16.62 -21.14 6.07
N THR A 95 16.61 -22.28 6.77
CA THR A 95 16.05 -23.54 6.27
C THR A 95 14.54 -23.43 6.00
N ASN A 96 13.78 -22.74 6.86
CA ASN A 96 12.35 -22.55 6.64
C ASN A 96 12.09 -21.63 5.44
N VAL A 97 12.88 -20.56 5.29
CA VAL A 97 12.78 -19.65 4.13
C VAL A 97 13.12 -20.39 2.83
N GLN A 98 14.19 -21.19 2.81
CA GLN A 98 14.55 -22.02 1.65
C GLN A 98 13.45 -23.00 1.27
N LYS A 99 12.88 -23.72 2.25
CA LYS A 99 11.75 -24.64 2.03
C LYS A 99 10.55 -23.92 1.44
N PHE A 100 10.22 -22.74 1.97
CA PHE A 100 9.12 -21.93 1.47
C PHE A 100 9.33 -21.49 0.01
N VAL A 101 10.51 -20.93 -0.31
CA VAL A 101 10.83 -20.48 -1.68
C VAL A 101 10.76 -21.65 -2.64
N TRP A 102 11.36 -22.78 -2.29
CA TRP A 102 11.34 -23.94 -3.17
C TRP A 102 9.93 -24.47 -3.41
N LYS A 103 9.20 -24.75 -2.33
CA LYS A 103 7.89 -25.41 -2.38
C LYS A 103 6.80 -24.51 -2.95
N ASN A 104 6.74 -23.25 -2.51
CA ASN A 104 5.61 -22.37 -2.80
C ASN A 104 5.91 -21.38 -3.90
N ILE A 105 7.17 -21.03 -4.18
CA ILE A 105 7.50 -20.07 -5.26
C ILE A 105 7.95 -20.80 -6.51
N ILE A 106 8.91 -21.73 -6.42
CA ILE A 106 9.48 -22.36 -7.62
C ILE A 106 8.55 -23.43 -8.20
N THR A 107 8.02 -24.32 -7.36
CA THR A 107 7.34 -25.54 -7.84
C THR A 107 5.82 -25.47 -7.87
N ARG A 108 5.20 -24.34 -7.47
CA ARG A 108 3.75 -24.23 -7.35
C ARG A 108 3.16 -23.46 -8.54
N PRO A 109 2.17 -24.03 -9.27
CA PRO A 109 1.44 -23.29 -10.29
C PRO A 109 0.61 -22.16 -9.69
N GLN A 110 0.61 -20.99 -10.33
CA GLN A 110 -0.21 -19.87 -9.90
C GLN A 110 -1.69 -20.16 -10.18
N SER A 111 -2.57 -19.75 -9.27
CA SER A 111 -4.02 -19.94 -9.43
C SER A 111 -4.59 -19.25 -10.66
N THR A 112 -3.99 -18.11 -11.06
CA THR A 112 -4.46 -17.22 -12.13
C THR A 112 -4.01 -17.66 -13.51
N THR A 113 -2.70 -17.90 -13.69
CA THR A 113 -2.12 -18.29 -14.99
C THR A 113 -2.14 -19.80 -15.22
N LYS A 114 -2.32 -20.59 -14.14
CA LYS A 114 -2.13 -22.06 -14.12
C LYS A 114 -0.70 -22.52 -14.42
N GLU A 115 0.23 -21.59 -14.56
CA GLU A 115 1.65 -21.86 -14.82
C GLU A 115 2.50 -21.62 -13.58
N THR A 116 3.65 -22.30 -13.49
CA THR A 116 4.61 -22.02 -12.43
C THR A 116 5.36 -20.71 -12.70
N PRO A 117 5.69 -19.94 -11.66
CA PRO A 117 6.69 -18.87 -11.70
C PRO A 117 7.94 -19.17 -12.52
N PHE A 118 8.53 -20.33 -12.29
CA PHE A 118 9.78 -20.74 -12.92
C PHE A 118 9.59 -20.94 -14.43
N ARG A 119 8.48 -21.54 -14.86
CA ARG A 119 8.14 -21.69 -16.27
C ARG A 119 7.93 -20.35 -16.96
N LEU A 120 7.25 -19.40 -16.31
CA LEU A 120 7.06 -18.05 -16.88
C LEU A 120 8.38 -17.26 -17.04
N ALA A 121 9.35 -17.51 -16.16
CA ALA A 121 10.66 -16.85 -16.18
C ALA A 121 11.66 -17.51 -17.13
N TYR A 122 11.75 -18.85 -17.08
CA TYR A 122 12.83 -19.63 -17.70
C TYR A 122 12.36 -20.59 -18.80
N ASP A 123 11.07 -20.62 -19.11
CA ASP A 123 10.49 -21.38 -20.20
C ASP A 123 10.70 -22.90 -20.12
N ALA A 124 10.76 -23.42 -18.90
CA ALA A 124 10.83 -24.85 -18.64
C ALA A 124 10.29 -25.15 -17.25
N ASP A 125 9.81 -26.38 -17.02
CA ASP A 125 9.49 -26.82 -15.68
C ASP A 125 10.77 -27.01 -14.86
N ALA A 126 10.81 -26.43 -13.66
CA ALA A 126 11.93 -26.55 -12.73
C ALA A 126 12.22 -28.03 -12.41
N MET A 127 13.49 -28.43 -12.46
CA MET A 127 13.87 -29.75 -11.93
C MET A 127 13.72 -29.74 -10.41
N ILE A 128 12.89 -30.64 -9.90
CA ILE A 128 12.69 -30.79 -8.45
C ILE A 128 13.88 -31.54 -7.83
N PRO A 129 14.21 -31.37 -6.53
CA PRO A 129 15.44 -31.91 -5.95
C PRO A 129 15.50 -33.44 -6.00
N VAL A 130 14.34 -34.11 -6.01
CA VAL A 130 14.25 -35.55 -6.22
C VAL A 130 14.65 -35.96 -7.64
N GLU A 131 14.37 -35.15 -8.66
CA GLU A 131 14.81 -35.40 -10.05
C GLU A 131 16.29 -35.14 -10.26
N VAL A 132 16.93 -34.39 -9.36
CA VAL A 132 18.37 -34.13 -9.35
C VAL A 132 19.13 -35.22 -8.58
N GLY A 133 18.58 -35.64 -7.44
CA GLY A 133 19.18 -36.67 -6.58
C GLY A 133 18.98 -38.09 -7.12
N GLU A 134 17.85 -38.36 -7.77
CA GLU A 134 17.56 -39.62 -8.44
C GLU A 134 17.58 -39.40 -9.95
N SER A 135 18.16 -40.35 -10.68
CA SER A 135 18.24 -40.29 -12.15
C SER A 135 16.85 -40.33 -12.80
N SER A 136 16.27 -39.13 -12.98
CA SER A 136 14.93 -38.93 -13.52
C SER A 136 14.84 -39.33 -15.00
N PHE A 137 13.62 -39.56 -15.49
CA PHE A 137 13.40 -39.85 -16.91
C PHE A 137 13.95 -38.72 -17.80
N ARG A 138 13.77 -37.46 -17.38
CA ARG A 138 14.30 -36.26 -18.05
C ARG A 138 15.83 -36.30 -18.17
N GLN A 139 16.53 -36.76 -17.14
CA GLN A 139 17.99 -36.87 -17.15
C GLN A 139 18.47 -38.08 -17.96
N LYS A 140 17.79 -39.23 -17.86
CA LYS A 140 18.17 -40.48 -18.55
C LYS A 140 17.99 -40.42 -20.07
N HIS A 141 17.00 -39.67 -20.54
CA HIS A 141 16.67 -39.57 -21.96
C HIS A 141 16.97 -38.17 -22.51
N PHE A 142 17.87 -37.44 -21.86
CA PHE A 142 18.28 -36.12 -22.33
C PHE A 142 19.02 -36.24 -23.66
N HIS A 143 18.49 -35.57 -24.68
CA HIS A 143 19.16 -35.42 -25.97
C HIS A 143 19.20 -33.93 -26.31
N GLU A 144 20.41 -33.37 -26.38
CA GLU A 144 20.64 -31.94 -26.51
C GLU A 144 19.91 -31.32 -27.70
N GLU A 145 20.05 -31.91 -28.89
CA GLU A 145 19.42 -31.40 -30.11
C GLU A 145 17.87 -31.43 -30.07
N SER A 146 17.30 -32.46 -29.43
CA SER A 146 15.84 -32.56 -29.30
C SER A 146 15.32 -31.55 -28.28
N ASN A 147 16.05 -31.36 -27.18
CA ASN A 147 15.72 -30.40 -26.14
C ASN A 147 15.80 -28.96 -26.68
N ASP A 148 16.84 -28.64 -27.45
CA ASP A 148 16.99 -27.33 -28.09
C ASP A 148 15.87 -27.03 -29.09
N ASN A 149 15.45 -28.02 -29.88
CA ASN A 149 14.32 -27.86 -30.79
C ASN A 149 12.99 -27.69 -30.05
N SER A 150 12.77 -28.43 -28.96
CA SER A 150 11.60 -28.24 -28.09
C SER A 150 11.60 -26.86 -27.42
N LEU A 151 12.74 -26.42 -26.90
CA LEU A 151 12.89 -25.10 -26.29
C LEU A 151 12.61 -23.98 -27.30
N ARG A 152 13.08 -24.09 -28.54
CA ARG A 152 12.76 -23.13 -29.61
C ARG A 152 11.28 -23.07 -29.93
N ALA A 153 10.59 -24.22 -29.95
CA ALA A 153 9.16 -24.26 -30.21
C ALA A 153 8.33 -23.69 -29.04
N GLU A 154 8.78 -23.85 -27.80
CA GLU A 154 8.14 -23.24 -26.62
C GLU A 154 8.34 -21.71 -26.59
N LEU A 155 9.52 -21.23 -26.97
CA LEU A 155 9.81 -19.78 -27.08
C LEU A 155 8.84 -19.05 -28.02
N ASP A 156 8.41 -19.69 -29.12
CA ASP A 156 7.45 -19.10 -30.07
C ASP A 156 6.06 -18.85 -29.44
N VAL A 157 5.67 -19.64 -28.43
CA VAL A 157 4.37 -19.50 -27.72
C VAL A 157 4.48 -18.58 -26.51
N LEU A 158 5.68 -18.45 -25.96
CA LEU A 158 5.94 -17.72 -24.73
C LEU A 158 5.72 -16.21 -24.86
N ASP A 159 6.03 -15.62 -26.02
CA ASP A 159 5.77 -14.20 -26.26
C ASP A 159 4.26 -13.89 -26.17
N GLU A 160 3.41 -14.77 -26.71
CA GLU A 160 1.95 -14.64 -26.62
C GLU A 160 1.46 -14.73 -25.16
N VAL A 161 1.98 -15.69 -24.39
CA VAL A 161 1.62 -15.87 -22.97
C VAL A 161 2.08 -14.67 -22.13
N ARG A 162 3.28 -14.17 -22.37
CA ARG A 162 3.82 -12.99 -21.68
C ARG A 162 3.01 -11.74 -22.01
N GLU A 163 2.71 -11.50 -23.28
CA GLU A 163 1.91 -10.36 -23.72
C GLU A 163 0.51 -10.39 -23.10
N ARG A 164 -0.17 -11.55 -23.13
CA ARG A 164 -1.49 -11.72 -22.50
C ARG A 164 -1.44 -11.46 -20.99
N THR A 165 -0.41 -11.98 -20.32
CA THR A 165 -0.24 -11.78 -18.87
C THR A 165 0.04 -10.31 -18.56
N GLN A 166 0.84 -9.64 -19.38
CA GLN A 166 1.13 -8.22 -19.25
C GLN A 166 -0.13 -7.36 -19.40
N LEU A 167 -0.96 -7.62 -20.41
CA LEU A 167 -2.23 -6.91 -20.61
C LEU A 167 -3.16 -7.05 -19.40
N VAL A 168 -3.31 -8.25 -18.86
CA VAL A 168 -4.14 -8.49 -17.66
C VAL A 168 -3.55 -7.78 -16.43
N ALA A 169 -2.25 -7.90 -16.21
CA ALA A 169 -1.56 -7.26 -15.09
C ALA A 169 -1.66 -5.72 -15.17
N GLU A 170 -1.46 -5.14 -16.36
CA GLU A 170 -1.62 -3.70 -16.59
C GLU A 170 -3.06 -3.24 -16.37
N ALA A 171 -4.05 -3.99 -16.87
CA ALA A 171 -5.46 -3.68 -16.63
C ALA A 171 -5.80 -3.69 -15.13
N CYS A 172 -5.31 -4.69 -14.38
CA CYS A 172 -5.46 -4.74 -12.92
C CYS A 172 -4.78 -3.55 -12.23
N LYS A 173 -3.55 -3.19 -12.62
CA LYS A 173 -2.82 -2.03 -12.09
C LYS A 173 -3.57 -0.73 -12.35
N GLN A 174 -4.08 -0.53 -13.57
CA GLN A 174 -4.86 0.65 -13.94
C GLN A 174 -6.16 0.74 -13.13
N TRP A 175 -6.88 -0.38 -12.96
CA TRP A 175 -8.10 -0.40 -12.16
C TRP A 175 -7.83 -0.03 -10.69
N MET A 176 -6.79 -0.61 -10.09
CA MET A 176 -6.37 -0.28 -8.72
C MET A 176 -5.97 1.19 -8.59
N SER A 177 -5.18 1.71 -9.54
CA SER A 177 -4.77 3.11 -9.56
C SER A 177 -5.98 4.04 -9.68
N ARG A 178 -6.93 3.77 -10.58
CA ARG A 178 -8.17 4.56 -10.70
C ARG A 178 -8.98 4.55 -9.41
N ARG A 179 -9.14 3.40 -8.77
CA ARG A 179 -9.87 3.28 -7.49
C ARG A 179 -9.17 3.99 -6.34
N PHE A 180 -7.84 3.94 -6.30
CA PHE A 180 -7.06 4.69 -5.31
C PHE A 180 -7.17 6.18 -5.56
N ASN A 181 -6.95 6.59 -6.82
CA ASN A 181 -6.93 7.98 -7.24
C ASN A 181 -8.31 8.66 -7.16
N SER A 182 -9.41 7.90 -7.27
CA SER A 182 -10.77 8.46 -7.15
C SER A 182 -11.07 9.06 -5.78
N ASN A 183 -10.32 8.68 -4.74
CA ASN A 183 -10.45 9.21 -3.38
C ASN A 183 -9.37 10.24 -3.03
N LEU A 184 -8.57 10.67 -4.00
CA LEU A 184 -7.56 11.70 -3.78
C LEU A 184 -8.24 13.03 -3.47
N LYS A 185 -7.78 13.65 -2.38
CA LYS A 185 -8.14 15.02 -2.03
C LYS A 185 -6.84 15.77 -1.85
N PRO A 186 -6.27 16.32 -2.94
CA PRO A 186 -5.06 17.12 -2.88
C PRO A 186 -5.24 18.24 -1.85
N ARG A 187 -4.22 18.42 -1.02
CA ARG A 187 -4.17 19.50 -0.02
C ARG A 187 -2.89 20.26 -0.25
N SER A 188 -3.04 21.48 -0.76
CA SER A 188 -1.97 22.46 -0.85
C SER A 188 -2.25 23.58 0.13
N PHE A 189 -1.17 24.09 0.71
CA PHE A 189 -1.17 25.25 1.57
C PHE A 189 -0.14 26.25 1.05
N HIS A 190 -0.41 27.53 1.24
CA HIS A 190 0.49 28.62 0.88
C HIS A 190 1.15 29.20 2.13
N GLU A 191 2.25 29.90 1.95
CA GLU A 191 2.88 30.65 3.03
C GLU A 191 1.89 31.67 3.63
N GLY A 192 1.80 31.70 4.96
CA GLY A 192 0.82 32.50 5.69
C GLY A 192 -0.47 31.77 6.08
N ASP A 193 -0.82 30.64 5.44
CA ASP A 193 -2.05 29.91 5.75
C ASP A 193 -2.05 29.40 7.19
N LEU A 194 -3.20 29.50 7.85
CA LEU A 194 -3.41 28.90 9.16
C LEU A 194 -3.87 27.45 9.01
N VAL A 195 -3.23 26.54 9.73
CA VAL A 195 -3.50 25.10 9.66
C VAL A 195 -3.60 24.46 11.04
N TRP A 196 -4.49 23.48 11.14
CA TRP A 196 -4.49 22.48 12.19
C TRP A 196 -3.52 21.35 11.84
N ARG A 197 -2.95 20.75 12.89
CA ARG A 197 -2.03 19.63 12.81
C ARG A 197 -2.61 18.39 13.48
N ALA A 198 -2.42 17.21 12.90
CA ALA A 198 -2.98 15.98 13.43
C ALA A 198 -2.22 15.49 14.67
N THR A 199 -2.95 15.25 15.75
CA THR A 199 -2.45 14.64 16.99
C THR A 199 -2.38 13.12 16.82
N GLY A 200 -1.23 12.62 16.37
CA GLY A 200 -0.99 11.18 16.22
C GLY A 200 -1.10 10.43 17.55
N SER A 201 -1.37 9.13 17.51
CA SER A 201 -1.51 8.27 18.72
C SER A 201 -0.28 8.31 19.62
N ALA A 202 0.93 8.38 19.06
CA ALA A 202 2.18 8.53 19.80
C ALA A 202 2.38 9.91 20.46
N ARG A 203 1.53 10.89 20.14
CA ARG A 203 1.63 12.29 20.61
C ARG A 203 0.43 12.71 21.45
N ARG A 204 -0.51 11.80 21.70
CA ARG A 204 -1.57 12.03 22.69
C ARG A 204 -0.91 12.07 24.06
N ASN A 205 -1.19 13.10 24.85
CA ASN A 205 -0.80 13.14 26.24
C ASN A 205 -1.39 11.89 26.94
N SER A 206 -0.59 11.14 27.69
CA SER A 206 -1.08 9.95 28.40
C SER A 206 -2.16 10.29 29.44
N SER A 207 -2.20 11.55 29.90
CA SER A 207 -3.25 12.11 30.75
C SER A 207 -4.56 12.41 30.01
N GLU A 208 -4.51 12.58 28.68
CA GLU A 208 -5.69 12.82 27.86
C GLU A 208 -6.21 11.47 27.34
N GLY A 209 -7.38 11.07 27.83
CA GLY A 209 -7.99 9.78 27.49
C GLY A 209 -8.45 9.67 26.03
N LYS A 210 -9.24 8.64 25.74
CA LYS A 210 -9.72 8.30 24.39
C LYS A 210 -10.38 9.46 23.61
N LEU A 211 -10.94 10.44 24.33
CA LEU A 211 -11.65 11.61 23.82
C LEU A 211 -10.76 12.85 23.62
N SER A 212 -9.43 12.70 23.69
CA SER A 212 -8.49 13.76 23.36
C SER A 212 -8.74 14.32 21.96
N ALA A 213 -8.46 15.61 21.76
CA ALA A 213 -8.69 16.23 20.47
C ALA A 213 -7.80 15.62 19.38
N ASN A 214 -8.35 15.46 18.18
CA ASN A 214 -7.65 14.87 17.04
C ASN A 214 -6.68 15.85 16.37
N TRP A 215 -6.87 17.15 16.61
CA TRP A 215 -6.12 18.22 15.96
C TRP A 215 -5.61 19.25 16.98
N ASP A 216 -4.41 19.77 16.75
CA ASP A 216 -3.76 20.79 17.56
C ASP A 216 -3.28 21.98 16.71
N GLY A 217 -3.14 23.15 17.32
CA GLY A 217 -2.87 24.42 16.63
C GLY A 217 -3.81 25.55 17.09
N PRO A 218 -4.01 26.60 16.27
CA PRO A 218 -3.49 26.77 14.91
C PRO A 218 -1.99 27.03 14.82
N PHE A 219 -1.41 26.66 13.67
CA PHE A 219 -0.05 27.01 13.25
C PHE A 219 -0.10 27.78 11.93
N ARG A 220 0.93 28.59 11.67
CA ARG A 220 1.10 29.26 10.37
C ARG A 220 2.05 28.47 9.49
N VAL A 221 1.72 28.36 8.21
CA VAL A 221 2.61 27.78 7.20
C VAL A 221 3.71 28.80 6.90
N ARG A 222 4.96 28.41 7.11
CA ARG A 222 6.12 29.25 6.82
C ARG A 222 6.59 29.10 5.37
N HIS A 223 6.64 27.88 4.84
CA HIS A 223 6.83 27.62 3.41
C HIS A 223 6.57 26.15 3.11
N GLY A 224 6.22 25.87 1.85
CA GLY A 224 6.13 24.53 1.31
C GLY A 224 7.47 24.01 0.83
N LEU A 225 7.67 22.71 0.99
CA LEU A 225 8.69 21.92 0.31
C LEU A 225 8.03 21.28 -0.91
N HIS A 226 8.75 21.20 -2.02
CA HIS A 226 8.30 20.72 -3.33
C HIS A 226 7.77 19.27 -3.35
N ASN A 227 7.83 18.55 -2.23
CA ASN A 227 7.37 17.17 -2.06
C ASN A 227 6.07 17.04 -1.22
N GLY A 228 5.30 18.12 -1.06
CA GLY A 228 4.06 18.11 -0.27
C GLY A 228 4.28 18.12 1.24
N ALA A 229 5.47 18.49 1.69
CA ALA A 229 5.82 18.69 3.08
C ALA A 229 5.96 20.19 3.39
N TYR A 230 5.75 20.61 4.63
CA TYR A 230 5.63 22.02 5.01
C TYR A 230 6.42 22.30 6.29
N LYS A 231 7.03 23.49 6.36
CA LYS A 231 7.54 24.06 7.60
C LYS A 231 6.46 24.91 8.25
N LEU A 232 6.30 24.74 9.56
CA LEU A 232 5.30 25.44 10.35
C LEU A 232 5.97 26.36 11.37
N GLU A 233 5.23 27.38 11.79
CA GLU A 233 5.56 28.22 12.92
C GLU A 233 4.36 28.40 13.84
N GLU A 234 4.63 28.63 15.12
CA GLU A 234 3.62 29.07 16.08
C GLU A 234 3.15 30.49 15.73
N LEU A 235 1.98 30.89 16.23
CA LEU A 235 1.47 32.25 16.02
C LEU A 235 2.38 33.35 16.61
N SER A 236 3.22 32.99 17.57
CA SER A 236 4.27 33.82 18.17
C SER A 236 5.46 34.08 17.23
N GLY A 237 5.54 33.39 16.08
CA GLY A 237 6.67 33.43 15.14
C GLY A 237 7.75 32.38 15.44
N LYS A 238 7.57 31.54 16.46
CA LYS A 238 8.53 30.46 16.77
C LYS A 238 8.44 29.34 15.75
N VAL A 239 9.56 29.04 15.09
CA VAL A 239 9.65 27.98 14.08
C VAL A 239 9.58 26.59 14.71
N ILE A 240 8.78 25.70 14.12
CA ILE A 240 8.72 24.29 14.50
C ILE A 240 9.82 23.54 13.73
N PRO A 241 10.79 22.89 14.41
CA PRO A 241 11.94 22.29 13.75
C PRO A 241 11.56 21.19 12.75
N ARG A 242 10.53 20.39 13.06
CA ARG A 242 10.09 19.27 12.22
C ARG A 242 9.30 19.74 11.00
N THR A 243 9.44 18.98 9.93
CA THR A 243 8.65 19.14 8.70
C THR A 243 7.39 18.27 8.76
N TRP A 244 6.29 18.76 8.18
CA TRP A 244 4.98 18.11 8.24
C TRP A 244 4.42 17.84 6.85
N SER A 245 4.01 16.60 6.58
CA SER A 245 3.31 16.27 5.34
C SER A 245 1.90 16.88 5.32
N SER A 246 1.44 17.33 4.14
CA SER A 246 0.05 17.77 3.91
C SER A 246 -1.01 16.76 4.36
N THR A 247 -0.65 15.48 4.44
CA THR A 247 -1.51 14.42 4.99
C THR A 247 -1.94 14.68 6.43
N HIS A 248 -1.07 15.29 7.23
CA HIS A 248 -1.25 15.56 8.66
C HIS A 248 -1.74 16.99 8.95
N LEU A 249 -2.11 17.75 7.91
CA LEU A 249 -2.52 19.14 8.02
C LEU A 249 -3.92 19.34 7.43
N LYS A 250 -4.65 20.30 7.99
CA LYS A 250 -5.90 20.81 7.40
C LYS A 250 -6.03 22.30 7.66
N THR A 251 -6.77 23.00 6.82
CA THR A 251 -7.02 24.44 6.97
C THR A 251 -7.68 24.76 8.30
N TYR A 252 -7.20 25.80 8.97
CA TYR A 252 -7.89 26.44 10.10
C TYR A 252 -8.82 27.52 9.54
N TYR A 253 -10.09 27.47 9.93
CA TYR A 253 -11.07 28.50 9.59
C TYR A 253 -11.30 29.38 10.80
N SER A 254 -10.96 30.66 10.67
CA SER A 254 -11.28 31.72 11.63
C SER A 254 -12.69 32.26 11.42
#